data_AF-A0A534JRE6-F1
#
_entry.id   AF-A0A534JRE6-F1
#
_cell.length_a   1.000
_cell.length_b   1.000
_cell.length_c   1.000
_cell.angle_alpha   90.00
_cell.angle_beta   90.00
_cell.angle_gamma   90.00
#
_symmetry.space_group_name_H-M   'P 1'
#
loop_
_entity.id
_entity.type
_entity.pdbx_description
1 polymer ?
#
loop_
_entity_poly.entity_id
_entity_poly.type
_entity_poly.pdbx_seq_one_letter_code
_entity_poly.pdbx_strand_id
1 'polypeptide(L)'
;MEEYWMPMVWRLVGKVPMVIVGNKVDLLEDERVAAHEYTYYLHEKYDSPAVMTSAKTGEAVESSFATLGESIVEAAGIPIERLALVTPPQEPVDRLIRVADKIMTDFCYALGSVEAGMPVVKRQFERAGVDVRAPTLVSLNKAIEFLSVVEKDFKTGPEIVANKARRLGWLEGREVV
;
A
#
# COMPACT_ATOMS: atom_id res chain seq x y z
N MET A 1 21.17 29.75 1.35
CA MET A 1 19.73 29.80 0.99
C MET A 1 19.25 31.23 0.95
N GLU A 2 19.35 31.95 2.06
CA GLU A 2 18.82 33.31 2.27
C GLU A 2 19.54 34.38 1.43
N GLU A 3 20.85 34.26 1.27
CA GLU A 3 21.66 35.30 0.60
C GLU A 3 21.74 35.15 -0.93
N TYR A 4 21.33 34.00 -1.47
CA TYR A 4 21.54 33.69 -2.89
C TYR A 4 20.29 33.12 -3.56
N TRP A 5 19.83 31.95 -3.12
CA TRP A 5 18.76 31.22 -3.81
C TRP A 5 17.42 31.96 -3.76
N MET A 6 16.99 32.40 -2.57
CA MET A 6 15.71 33.08 -2.40
C MET A 6 15.63 34.40 -3.20
N PRO A 7 16.59 35.34 -3.06
CA PRO A 7 16.57 36.57 -3.85
C PRO A 7 16.66 36.31 -5.35
N MET A 8 17.46 35.32 -5.79
CA MET A 8 17.65 35.01 -7.20
C MET A 8 16.37 34.48 -7.85
N VAL A 9 15.72 33.51 -7.21
CA VAL A 9 14.48 32.89 -7.74
C VAL A 9 13.37 33.93 -7.82
N TRP A 10 13.15 34.70 -6.75
CA TRP A 10 12.11 35.73 -6.74
C TRP A 10 12.37 36.86 -7.73
N ARG A 11 13.63 37.21 -7.97
CA ARG A 11 13.98 38.18 -9.01
C ARG A 11 13.62 37.70 -10.42
N LEU A 12 13.71 36.39 -10.68
CA LEU A 12 13.48 35.82 -12.01
C LEU A 12 12.01 35.51 -12.28
N VAL A 13 11.30 34.94 -11.31
CA VAL A 13 9.94 34.41 -11.51
C VAL A 13 8.90 34.98 -10.54
N GLY A 14 9.30 35.89 -9.65
CA GLY A 14 8.43 36.39 -8.59
C GLY A 14 8.25 35.39 -7.45
N LYS A 15 7.29 35.68 -6.56
CA LYS A 15 6.93 34.73 -5.49
C LYS A 15 6.20 33.54 -6.10
N VAL A 16 6.64 32.34 -5.74
CA VAL A 16 6.05 31.07 -6.17
C VAL A 16 5.68 30.25 -4.93
N PRO A 17 4.67 29.36 -5.01
CA PRO A 17 4.39 28.40 -3.95
C PRO A 17 5.62 27.58 -3.64
N MET A 18 5.98 27.48 -2.36
CA MET A 18 7.16 26.76 -1.93
C MET A 18 6.97 26.15 -0.54
N VAL A 19 7.78 25.14 -0.23
CA VAL A 19 7.89 24.53 1.10
C VAL A 19 9.37 24.44 1.44
N ILE A 20 9.73 24.86 2.65
CA ILE A 20 11.10 24.78 3.16
C ILE A 20 11.29 23.42 3.82
N VAL A 21 12.28 22.66 3.36
CA VAL A 21 12.48 21.28 3.84
C VAL A 21 13.83 21.14 4.52
N GLY A 22 13.81 20.92 5.83
CA GLY A 22 14.97 20.51 6.62
C GLY A 22 15.17 19.00 6.52
N ASN A 23 15.86 18.56 5.48
CA ASN A 23 16.06 17.12 5.20
C ASN A 23 17.18 16.50 6.06
N LYS A 24 17.15 15.17 6.19
CA LYS A 24 18.09 14.32 6.94
C LYS A 24 17.97 14.44 8.45
N VAL A 25 16.75 14.59 8.96
CA VAL A 25 16.49 14.62 10.41
C VAL A 25 16.97 13.34 11.12
N ASP A 26 17.13 12.23 10.39
CA ASP A 26 17.71 10.98 10.90
C ASP A 26 19.17 11.09 11.37
N LEU A 27 19.88 12.16 11.00
CA LEU A 27 21.26 12.43 11.45
C LEU A 27 21.31 13.35 12.68
N LEU A 28 20.18 13.90 13.10
CA LEU A 28 20.09 14.88 14.17
C LEU A 28 19.77 14.18 15.49
N GLU A 29 20.80 13.62 16.13
CA GLU A 29 20.68 13.03 17.47
C GLU A 29 20.63 14.15 18.54
N ASP A 30 21.66 15.00 18.62
CA ASP A 30 21.76 16.06 19.65
C ASP A 30 21.30 17.46 19.17
N GLU A 31 21.40 17.74 17.87
CA GLU A 31 21.14 19.08 17.29
C GLU A 31 19.69 19.26 16.81
N ARG A 32 18.80 18.33 17.14
CA ARG A 32 17.43 18.31 16.62
C ARG A 32 16.66 19.58 16.98
N VAL A 33 16.83 20.12 18.19
CA VAL A 33 16.13 21.33 18.65
C VAL A 33 16.55 22.55 17.84
N ALA A 34 17.86 22.79 17.70
CA ALA A 34 18.38 23.93 16.95
C ALA A 34 17.95 23.91 15.47
N ALA A 35 17.92 22.71 14.86
CA ALA A 35 17.42 22.55 13.49
C ALA A 35 15.92 22.88 13.37
N HIS A 36 15.10 22.48 14.35
CA HIS A 36 13.68 22.84 14.38
C HIS A 36 13.47 24.34 14.58
N GLU A 37 14.24 24.97 15.46
CA GLU A 37 14.20 26.43 15.69
C GLU A 37 14.57 27.19 14.42
N TYR A 38 15.62 26.76 13.71
CA TYR A 38 16.02 27.39 12.45
C TYR A 38 14.97 27.19 11.35
N THR A 39 14.39 25.99 11.22
CA THR A 39 13.30 25.73 10.28
C THR A 39 12.05 26.57 10.61
N TYR A 40 11.74 26.76 11.90
CA TYR A 40 10.66 27.65 12.34
C TYR A 40 10.95 29.12 12.03
N TYR A 41 12.17 29.60 12.26
CA TYR A 41 12.58 30.95 11.85
C TYR A 41 12.41 31.16 10.34
N LEU A 42 12.78 30.17 9.52
CA LEU A 42 12.62 30.25 8.07
C LEU A 42 11.13 30.28 7.65
N HIS A 43 10.27 29.53 8.35
CA HIS A 43 8.82 29.59 8.14
C HIS A 43 8.29 31.02 8.31
N GLU A 44 8.58 31.65 9.46
CA GLU A 44 8.13 33.00 9.79
C GLU A 44 8.70 34.05 8.83
N LYS A 45 9.99 33.92 8.48
CA LYS A 45 10.69 34.89 7.61
C LYS A 45 10.15 34.90 6.19
N TYR A 46 9.83 33.73 5.64
CA TYR A 46 9.44 33.59 4.24
C TYR A 46 7.94 33.44 4.03
N ASP A 47 7.17 33.37 5.12
CA ASP A 47 5.72 33.11 5.10
C ASP A 47 5.42 31.86 4.24
N SER A 48 6.17 30.80 4.51
CA SER A 48 6.17 29.56 3.73
C SER A 48 6.12 28.37 4.68
N PRO A 49 5.34 27.31 4.41
CA PRO A 49 5.39 26.09 5.20
C PRO A 49 6.82 25.56 5.29
N ALA A 50 7.21 25.09 6.47
CA ALA A 50 8.53 24.51 6.71
C ALA A 50 8.41 23.19 7.48
N VAL A 51 9.11 22.16 7.01
CA VAL A 51 8.96 20.77 7.51
C VAL A 51 10.33 20.10 7.64
N MET A 52 10.56 19.40 8.74
CA MET A 52 11.73 18.53 8.92
C MET A 52 11.41 17.15 8.33
N THR A 53 12.33 16.59 7.52
CA THR A 53 12.09 15.33 6.82
C THR A 53 13.33 14.42 6.83
N SER A 54 13.13 13.15 6.51
CA SER A 54 14.21 12.25 6.13
C SER A 54 13.83 11.44 4.90
N ALA A 55 14.51 11.71 3.79
CA ALA A 55 14.39 10.88 2.58
C ALA A 55 14.87 9.43 2.79
N LYS A 56 15.70 9.18 3.82
CA LYS A 56 16.21 7.83 4.13
C LYS A 56 15.16 6.98 4.84
N THR A 57 14.44 7.55 5.79
CA THR A 57 13.42 6.84 6.57
C THR A 57 12.00 7.00 5.99
N GLY A 58 11.80 7.99 5.12
CA GLY A 58 10.49 8.41 4.63
C GLY A 58 9.76 9.39 5.58
N GLU A 59 10.38 9.79 6.69
CA GLU A 59 9.77 10.68 7.67
C GLU A 59 9.37 12.02 7.02
N ALA A 60 8.07 12.32 7.09
CA ALA A 60 7.43 13.56 6.63
C ALA A 60 7.70 13.96 5.15
N VAL A 61 8.21 13.03 4.33
CA VAL A 61 8.45 13.29 2.90
C VAL A 61 7.12 13.48 2.17
N GLU A 62 6.20 12.52 2.29
CA GLU A 62 4.89 12.56 1.63
C GLU A 62 4.07 13.79 2.07
N SER A 63 4.07 14.10 3.36
CA SER A 63 3.35 15.29 3.85
C SER A 63 3.95 16.60 3.33
N SER A 64 5.28 16.68 3.16
CA SER A 64 5.91 17.87 2.58
C SER A 64 5.53 18.08 1.11
N PHE A 65 5.46 17.00 0.31
CA PHE A 65 5.00 17.08 -1.07
C PHE A 65 3.50 17.40 -1.18
N ALA A 66 2.67 16.81 -0.31
CA ALA A 66 1.25 17.13 -0.23
C ALA A 66 1.03 18.62 0.07
N THR A 67 1.75 19.17 1.05
CA THR A 67 1.69 20.60 1.41
C THR A 67 2.06 21.51 0.23
N LEU A 68 3.10 21.14 -0.53
CA LEU A 68 3.49 21.87 -1.74
C LEU A 68 2.39 21.80 -2.80
N GLY A 69 1.83 20.61 -3.04
CA GLY A 69 0.75 20.40 -3.98
C GLY A 69 -0.47 21.25 -3.65
N GLU A 70 -0.92 21.24 -2.40
CA GLU A 70 -2.02 22.08 -1.91
C GLU A 70 -1.75 23.56 -2.16
N SER A 71 -0.53 24.03 -1.82
CA SER A 71 -0.12 25.43 -2.04
C SER A 71 -0.12 25.83 -3.52
N ILE A 72 0.25 24.91 -4.42
CA ILE A 72 0.22 25.15 -5.88
C ILE A 72 -1.22 25.29 -6.37
N VAL A 73 -2.12 24.40 -5.93
CA VAL A 73 -3.52 24.44 -6.38
C VAL A 73 -4.23 25.69 -5.85
N GLU A 74 -3.97 26.07 -4.60
CA GLU A 74 -4.48 27.31 -4.00
C GLU A 74 -3.99 28.55 -4.76
N ALA A 75 -2.68 28.63 -5.05
CA ALA A 75 -2.11 29.77 -5.79
C ALA A 75 -2.60 29.83 -7.25
N ALA A 76 -2.95 28.69 -7.86
CA ALA A 76 -3.54 28.65 -9.20
C ALA A 76 -5.00 29.11 -9.23
N GLY A 77 -5.62 29.38 -8.07
CA GLY A 77 -7.05 29.75 -7.98
C GLY A 77 -7.99 28.62 -8.41
N ILE A 78 -7.49 27.39 -8.44
CA ILE A 78 -8.28 26.20 -8.75
C ILE A 78 -9.01 25.83 -7.45
N PRO A 79 -10.35 25.74 -7.45
CA PRO A 79 -11.06 25.30 -6.26
C PRO A 79 -10.58 23.89 -5.88
N ILE A 80 -9.94 23.78 -4.72
CA ILE A 80 -9.59 22.49 -4.13
C ILE A 80 -10.89 21.91 -3.59
N GLU A 81 -11.58 21.11 -4.40
CA GLU A 81 -12.42 20.08 -3.82
C GLU A 81 -11.47 19.14 -3.08
N ARG A 82 -11.51 19.20 -1.74
CA ARG A 82 -11.03 18.10 -0.91
C ARG A 82 -11.93 16.91 -1.22
N LEU A 83 -11.66 16.24 -2.34
CA LEU A 83 -11.87 14.82 -2.46
C LEU A 83 -11.03 14.26 -1.33
N ALA A 84 -11.68 13.95 -0.22
CA ALA A 84 -11.13 12.99 0.68
C ALA A 84 -10.75 11.82 -0.24
N LEU A 85 -9.45 11.56 -0.39
CA LEU A 85 -8.99 10.24 -0.75
C LEU A 85 -9.32 9.35 0.46
N VAL A 86 -10.62 9.22 0.76
CA VAL A 86 -11.16 7.94 1.13
C VAL A 86 -10.75 7.14 -0.09
N THR A 87 -9.72 6.29 0.05
CA THR A 87 -9.76 5.01 -0.63
C THR A 87 -11.21 4.59 -0.46
N PRO A 88 -12.06 4.64 -1.52
CA PRO A 88 -13.48 4.36 -1.35
C PRO A 88 -13.51 3.10 -0.50
N PRO A 89 -14.15 3.12 0.69
CA PRO A 89 -13.99 2.06 1.68
C PRO A 89 -14.10 0.79 0.87
N GLN A 90 -12.98 0.08 0.67
CA GLN A 90 -12.93 -0.91 -0.41
C GLN A 90 -14.13 -1.77 -0.11
N GLU A 91 -15.15 -1.74 -0.98
CA GLU A 91 -16.43 -2.40 -0.67
C GLU A 91 -16.02 -3.74 -0.14
N PRO A 92 -16.32 -4.06 1.14
CA PRO A 92 -15.55 -5.03 1.91
C PRO A 92 -15.41 -6.26 1.05
N VAL A 93 -14.23 -6.43 0.42
CA VAL A 93 -14.10 -7.38 -0.69
C VAL A 93 -14.61 -8.68 -0.12
N ASP A 94 -15.68 -9.22 -0.72
CA ASP A 94 -16.48 -10.27 -0.10
C ASP A 94 -15.49 -11.28 0.47
N ARG A 95 -15.66 -11.61 1.75
CA ARG A 95 -14.75 -12.50 2.47
C ARG A 95 -14.45 -13.75 1.63
N LEU A 96 -15.43 -14.27 0.89
CA LEU A 96 -15.25 -15.43 0.04
C LEU A 96 -14.39 -15.15 -1.20
N ILE A 97 -14.42 -13.94 -1.77
CA ILE A 97 -13.49 -13.51 -2.83
C ILE A 97 -12.06 -13.48 -2.28
N ARG A 98 -11.85 -12.88 -1.10
CA ARG A 98 -10.52 -12.87 -0.45
C ARG A 98 -10.02 -14.28 -0.15
N VAL A 99 -10.90 -15.16 0.32
CA VAL A 99 -10.56 -16.57 0.59
C VAL A 99 -10.25 -17.31 -0.71
N ALA A 100 -11.00 -17.07 -1.78
CA ALA A 100 -10.72 -17.64 -3.10
C ALA A 100 -9.30 -17.26 -3.56
N ASP A 101 -8.96 -15.97 -3.54
CA ASP A 101 -7.61 -15.48 -3.89
C ASP A 101 -6.53 -16.13 -3.03
N LYS A 102 -6.74 -16.20 -1.72
CA LYS A 102 -5.79 -16.81 -0.78
C LYS A 102 -5.56 -18.30 -1.08
N ILE A 103 -6.60 -19.04 -1.46
CA ILE A 103 -6.50 -20.44 -1.89
C ILE A 103 -5.70 -20.56 -3.19
N MET A 104 -5.97 -19.70 -4.17
CA MET A 104 -5.27 -19.69 -5.46
C MET A 104 -3.77 -19.43 -5.27
N THR A 105 -3.43 -18.40 -4.51
CA THR A 105 -2.06 -18.02 -4.19
C THR A 105 -1.32 -19.12 -3.42
N ASP A 106 -1.95 -19.70 -2.40
CA ASP A 106 -1.37 -20.79 -1.59
C ASP A 106 -1.04 -22.03 -2.44
N PHE A 107 -1.95 -22.46 -3.31
CA PHE A 107 -1.69 -23.59 -4.20
C PHE A 107 -0.56 -23.30 -5.19
N CYS A 108 -0.56 -22.12 -5.80
CA CYS A 108 0.47 -21.68 -6.73
C CYS A 108 1.87 -21.66 -6.10
N TYR A 109 1.99 -21.16 -4.87
CA TYR A 109 3.25 -21.21 -4.13
C TYR A 109 3.63 -22.64 -3.74
N ALA A 110 2.67 -23.47 -3.35
CA ALA A 110 2.93 -24.88 -3.04
C ALA A 110 3.48 -25.67 -4.25
N LEU A 111 3.09 -25.29 -5.48
CA LEU A 111 3.61 -25.84 -6.73
C LEU A 111 4.96 -25.23 -7.16
N GLY A 112 5.36 -24.11 -6.56
CA GLY A 112 6.64 -23.43 -6.79
C GLY A 112 6.62 -22.31 -7.83
N SER A 113 5.51 -22.10 -8.54
CA SER A 113 5.33 -20.94 -9.43
C SER A 113 3.86 -20.64 -9.68
N VAL A 114 3.53 -19.34 -9.69
CA VAL A 114 2.20 -18.83 -10.05
C VAL A 114 1.85 -19.16 -11.49
N GLU A 115 2.81 -19.08 -12.40
CA GLU A 115 2.60 -19.33 -13.84
C GLU A 115 2.26 -20.80 -14.11
N ALA A 116 2.89 -21.72 -13.37
CA ALA A 116 2.63 -23.16 -13.50
C ALA A 116 1.34 -23.59 -12.78
N GLY A 117 1.00 -22.94 -11.65
CA GLY A 117 -0.15 -23.30 -10.82
C GLY A 117 -1.48 -22.78 -11.36
N MET A 118 -1.48 -21.61 -12.00
CA MET A 118 -2.71 -20.94 -12.42
C MET A 118 -3.58 -21.76 -13.38
N PRO A 119 -3.05 -22.47 -14.40
CA PRO A 119 -3.87 -23.33 -15.26
C PRO A 119 -4.57 -24.46 -14.51
N VAL A 120 -3.90 -25.03 -13.50
CA VAL A 120 -4.44 -26.12 -12.67
C VAL A 120 -5.55 -25.60 -11.76
N VAL A 121 -5.30 -24.47 -11.10
CA VAL A 121 -6.26 -23.79 -10.22
C VAL A 121 -7.51 -23.41 -10.98
N LYS A 122 -7.35 -22.74 -12.13
CA LYS A 122 -8.47 -22.33 -12.99
C LYS A 122 -9.35 -23.52 -13.39
N ARG A 123 -8.73 -24.62 -13.83
CA ARG A 123 -9.45 -25.86 -14.18
C ARG A 123 -10.20 -26.45 -12.99
N GLN A 124 -9.63 -26.46 -11.79
CA GLN A 124 -10.34 -26.99 -10.61
C GLN A 124 -11.46 -26.06 -10.13
N PHE A 125 -11.28 -24.74 -10.23
CA PHE A 125 -12.30 -23.75 -9.88
C PHE A 125 -13.49 -23.83 -10.85
N GLU A 126 -13.24 -23.96 -12.15
CA GLU A 126 -14.28 -24.19 -13.16
C GLU A 126 -15.04 -25.50 -12.89
N ARG A 127 -14.32 -26.60 -12.59
CA ARG A 127 -14.95 -27.89 -12.24
C ARG A 127 -15.78 -27.83 -10.95
N ALA A 128 -15.36 -27.02 -10.00
CA ALA A 128 -16.07 -26.81 -8.74
C ALA A 128 -17.25 -25.83 -8.86
N GLY A 129 -17.41 -25.17 -10.02
CA GLY A 129 -18.43 -24.15 -10.25
C GLY A 129 -18.18 -22.87 -9.45
N VAL A 130 -16.92 -22.52 -9.20
CA VAL A 130 -16.56 -21.28 -8.50
C VAL A 130 -16.69 -20.10 -9.47
N ASP A 131 -17.62 -19.20 -9.18
CA ASP A 131 -17.56 -17.86 -9.74
C ASP A 131 -16.58 -17.03 -8.92
N VAL A 132 -15.49 -16.57 -9.53
CA VAL A 132 -14.44 -15.79 -8.84
C VAL A 132 -14.97 -14.44 -8.35
N ARG A 133 -16.01 -13.90 -9.00
CA ARG A 133 -16.61 -12.60 -8.63
C ARG A 133 -17.73 -12.73 -7.61
N ALA A 134 -18.24 -13.93 -7.38
CA ALA A 134 -19.29 -14.23 -6.41
C ALA A 134 -19.18 -15.68 -5.89
N PRO A 135 -18.07 -16.04 -5.22
CA PRO A 135 -17.84 -17.41 -4.80
C PRO A 135 -18.78 -17.78 -3.64
N THR A 136 -19.16 -19.06 -3.58
CA THR A 136 -19.98 -19.61 -2.48
C THR A 136 -19.15 -20.52 -1.58
N LEU A 137 -19.54 -20.66 -0.31
CA LEU A 137 -18.90 -21.62 0.61
C LEU A 137 -18.89 -23.04 0.03
N VAL A 138 -19.97 -23.45 -0.65
CA VAL A 138 -20.09 -24.78 -1.25
C VAL A 138 -19.13 -24.95 -2.43
N SER A 139 -19.04 -23.96 -3.32
CA SER A 139 -18.15 -24.03 -4.49
C SER A 139 -16.68 -24.01 -4.05
N LEU A 140 -16.31 -23.19 -3.07
CA LEU A 140 -14.93 -23.13 -2.57
C LEU A 140 -14.53 -24.40 -1.81
N ASN A 141 -15.44 -24.98 -1.02
CA ASN A 141 -15.18 -26.27 -0.36
C ASN A 141 -14.89 -27.38 -1.40
N LYS A 142 -15.69 -27.47 -2.46
CA LYS A 142 -15.44 -28.38 -3.59
C LYS A 142 -14.12 -28.11 -4.29
N ALA A 143 -13.75 -26.84 -4.47
CA ALA A 143 -12.47 -26.48 -5.07
C ALA A 143 -11.29 -26.95 -4.22
N ILE A 144 -11.35 -26.81 -2.90
CA ILE A 144 -10.32 -27.32 -1.98
C ILE A 144 -10.19 -28.83 -2.09
N GLU A 145 -11.32 -29.56 -2.16
CA GLU A 145 -11.30 -31.02 -2.37
C GLU A 145 -10.59 -31.39 -3.68
N PHE A 146 -10.93 -30.73 -4.79
CA PHE A 146 -10.29 -30.98 -6.08
C PHE A 146 -8.81 -30.63 -6.09
N LEU A 147 -8.41 -29.52 -5.47
CA LEU A 147 -6.99 -29.17 -5.31
C LEU A 147 -6.24 -30.23 -4.50
N SER A 148 -6.84 -30.75 -3.41
CA SER A 148 -6.20 -31.80 -2.60
C SER A 148 -5.98 -33.11 -3.36
N VAL A 149 -6.84 -33.42 -4.34
CA VAL A 149 -6.66 -34.56 -5.24
C VAL A 149 -5.47 -34.33 -6.15
N VAL A 150 -5.31 -33.12 -6.69
CA VAL A 150 -4.17 -32.78 -7.57
C VAL A 150 -2.86 -32.70 -6.79
N GLU A 151 -2.88 -32.26 -5.52
CA GLU A 151 -1.68 -32.24 -4.66
C GLU A 151 -1.11 -33.64 -4.42
N LYS A 152 -1.88 -34.72 -4.59
CA LYS A 152 -1.36 -36.09 -4.50
C LYS A 152 -0.26 -36.40 -5.52
N ASP A 153 -0.24 -35.68 -6.63
CA ASP A 153 0.74 -35.90 -7.70
C ASP A 153 2.13 -35.35 -7.34
N PHE A 154 2.23 -34.45 -6.35
CA PHE A 154 3.48 -33.74 -6.03
C PHE A 154 3.72 -33.41 -4.54
N LYS A 155 2.83 -33.79 -3.62
CA LYS A 155 2.96 -33.60 -2.16
C LYS A 155 2.77 -34.89 -1.38
N THR A 156 3.29 -34.91 -0.16
CA THR A 156 3.12 -36.03 0.77
C THR A 156 1.76 -36.00 1.47
N GLY A 157 1.27 -37.17 1.90
CA GLY A 157 -0.03 -37.29 2.59
C GLY A 157 -0.23 -36.31 3.77
N PRO A 158 0.76 -36.13 4.67
CA PRO A 158 0.68 -35.16 5.75
C PRO A 158 0.56 -33.70 5.28
N GLU A 159 1.28 -33.31 4.22
CA GLU A 159 1.24 -31.96 3.65
C GLU A 159 -0.12 -31.65 3.03
N ILE A 160 -0.73 -32.61 2.34
CA ILE A 160 -2.06 -32.46 1.73
C ILE A 160 -3.12 -32.22 2.82
N VAL A 161 -3.05 -32.97 3.91
CA VAL A 161 -3.97 -32.80 5.06
C VAL A 161 -3.78 -31.41 5.69
N ALA A 162 -2.54 -30.98 5.88
CA ALA A 162 -2.23 -29.66 6.44
C ALA A 162 -2.70 -28.51 5.53
N ASN A 163 -2.48 -28.61 4.22
CA ASN A 163 -2.93 -27.62 3.23
C ASN A 163 -4.46 -27.52 3.19
N LYS A 164 -5.13 -28.68 3.17
CA LYS A 164 -6.59 -28.76 3.19
C LYS A 164 -7.17 -28.14 4.47
N ALA A 165 -6.64 -28.49 5.64
CA ALA A 165 -7.09 -27.95 6.91
C ALA A 165 -6.90 -26.43 7.00
N ARG A 166 -5.76 -25.92 6.51
CA ARG A 166 -5.47 -24.48 6.46
C ARG A 166 -6.47 -23.72 5.57
N ARG A 167 -6.74 -24.22 4.36
CA ARG A 167 -7.69 -23.60 3.42
C ARG A 167 -9.14 -23.64 3.92
N LEU A 168 -9.53 -24.72 4.60
CA LEU A 168 -10.83 -24.82 5.28
C LEU A 168 -10.94 -23.80 6.43
N GLY A 169 -9.86 -23.58 7.19
CA GLY A 169 -9.81 -22.56 8.24
C GLY A 169 -10.09 -21.15 7.70
N TRP A 170 -9.59 -20.81 6.50
CA TRP A 170 -9.88 -19.54 5.84
C TRP A 170 -11.36 -19.39 5.45
N LEU A 171 -11.98 -20.47 4.96
CA LEU A 171 -13.43 -20.47 4.67
C LEU A 171 -14.28 -20.22 5.92
N GLU A 172 -13.85 -20.74 7.06
CA GLU A 172 -14.54 -20.58 8.34
C GLU A 172 -14.22 -19.25 9.05
N GLY A 173 -13.24 -18.49 8.54
CA GLY A 173 -12.90 -17.16 9.06
C GLY A 173 -11.94 -17.22 10.24
N ARG A 174 -11.27 -18.35 10.42
CA ARG A 174 -10.16 -18.49 11.36
C ARG A 174 -8.93 -17.89 10.68
N GLU A 175 -8.67 -16.61 10.91
CA GLU A 175 -7.37 -16.04 10.56
C GLU A 175 -6.32 -16.61 11.50
N VAL A 176 -5.44 -17.46 10.96
CA VAL A 176 -4.22 -17.86 11.66
C VAL A 176 -3.26 -16.67 11.49
N VAL A 177 -3.03 -15.97 12.60
CA VAL A 177 -1.98 -14.96 12.79
C VAL A 177 -0.62 -15.58 12.54
#